data_AF-A0A0D2MDR6-F1
#
_entry.id   AF-A0A0D2MDR6-F1
#
_cell.length_a   1.000
_cell.length_b   1.000
_cell.length_c   1.000
_cell.angle_alpha   90.00
_cell.angle_beta   90.00
_cell.angle_gamma   90.00
#
_symmetry.space_group_name_H-M   'P 1'
#
loop_
_entity.id
_entity.type
_entity.pdbx_description
1 polymer ?
#
loop_
_entity_poly.entity_id
_entity_poly.type
_entity_poly.pdbx_seq_one_letter_code
_entity_poly.pdbx_strand_id
1 'polypeptide(L)'
;MESPEAWPQVLGRSFPNSSNFFLNYVIMRAFLMNMFRWDGVLVFVLIMPHGGMWRWIGQMLFTGCTGVGHAATERYRAFITYPASIRYGREPGLVLLILLIGVAFSVVAPLMTPFALAYMATSWVVWRYQIIYVCVRCYESGGRMWTLYFKIINWCLALFVVFTACNFLLKKANIQGVLALCLLPAIFFFAHRCSLRFDAAVESMPLWLAHAAPRMEVDPQVYVAPALRPGARGWFFESGKAWVRWGVPMFGERPERREK
;
A
#
# COMPACT_ATOMS: atom_id res chain seq x y z
N MET A 1 18.12 -35.91 -20.81
CA MET A 1 17.55 -35.67 -19.47
C MET A 1 18.73 -35.72 -18.51
N GLU A 2 19.11 -34.59 -17.93
CA GLU A 2 20.19 -34.55 -16.93
C GLU A 2 19.89 -35.53 -15.80
N SER A 3 20.93 -36.16 -15.26
CA SER A 3 20.83 -37.13 -14.17
C SER A 3 20.05 -36.54 -12.99
N PRO A 4 19.09 -37.28 -12.38
CA PRO A 4 18.24 -36.76 -11.32
C PRO A 4 19.04 -36.30 -10.09
N GLU A 5 20.27 -36.75 -9.92
CA GLU A 5 21.18 -36.36 -8.82
C GLU A 5 21.71 -34.91 -8.93
N ALA A 6 21.62 -34.28 -10.11
CA ALA A 6 22.14 -32.93 -10.32
C ALA A 6 21.19 -31.80 -9.85
N TRP A 7 19.98 -32.13 -9.38
CA TRP A 7 18.96 -31.12 -9.03
C TRP A 7 19.42 -30.03 -8.03
N PRO A 8 20.24 -30.30 -6.99
CA PRO A 8 20.68 -29.24 -6.07
C PRO A 8 21.62 -28.25 -6.76
N GLN A 9 22.41 -28.72 -7.71
CA GLN A 9 23.34 -27.88 -8.47
C GLN A 9 22.59 -27.00 -9.48
N VAL A 10 21.55 -27.55 -10.11
CA VAL A 10 20.63 -26.78 -10.97
C VAL A 10 19.94 -25.68 -10.16
N LEU A 11 19.45 -25.99 -8.96
CA LEU A 11 18.80 -25.03 -8.06
C LEU A 11 19.77 -23.95 -7.58
N GLY A 12 21.01 -24.31 -7.24
CA GLY A 12 22.06 -23.35 -6.85
C GLY A 12 22.41 -22.35 -7.96
N ARG A 13 22.31 -22.76 -9.23
CA ARG A 13 22.55 -21.91 -10.40
C ARG A 13 21.33 -21.06 -10.79
N SER A 14 20.12 -21.54 -10.56
CA SER A 14 18.89 -20.83 -10.95
C SER A 14 18.59 -19.61 -10.09
N PHE A 15 18.95 -19.61 -8.80
CA PHE A 15 18.72 -18.46 -7.92
C PHE A 15 19.41 -17.17 -8.40
N PRO A 16 20.74 -17.14 -8.66
CA PRO A 16 21.37 -15.95 -9.24
C PRO A 16 20.79 -15.58 -10.61
N ASN A 17 20.48 -16.56 -11.47
CA ASN A 17 19.91 -16.29 -12.80
C ASN A 17 18.55 -15.57 -12.72
N SER A 18 17.72 -15.90 -11.73
CA SER A 18 16.44 -15.21 -11.49
C SER A 18 16.60 -13.76 -11.01
N SER A 19 17.77 -13.39 -10.47
CA SER A 19 18.03 -12.06 -9.93
C SER A 19 17.91 -10.97 -11.00
N ASN A 20 18.22 -11.28 -12.26
CA ASN A 20 18.09 -10.34 -13.38
C ASN A 20 16.63 -9.92 -13.62
N PHE A 21 15.68 -10.85 -13.47
CA PHE A 21 14.25 -10.53 -13.58
C PHE A 21 13.83 -9.56 -12.47
N PHE A 22 14.21 -9.87 -11.22
CA PHE A 22 13.89 -9.02 -10.08
C PHE A 22 14.58 -7.65 -10.16
N LEU A 23 15.81 -7.59 -10.66
CA LEU A 23 16.53 -6.34 -10.89
C LEU A 23 15.79 -5.44 -11.87
N ASN A 24 15.42 -5.98 -13.04
CA ASN A 24 14.63 -5.24 -14.03
C ASN A 24 13.28 -4.81 -13.46
N TYR A 25 12.62 -5.67 -12.67
CA TYR A 25 11.37 -5.33 -11.99
C TYR A 25 11.54 -4.17 -11.00
N VAL A 26 12.59 -4.21 -10.16
CA VAL A 26 12.86 -3.14 -9.17
C VAL A 26 13.25 -1.84 -9.87
N ILE A 27 14.07 -1.88 -10.92
CA ILE A 27 14.42 -0.70 -11.73
C ILE A 27 13.17 -0.10 -12.37
N MET A 28 12.33 -0.95 -13.00
CA MET A 28 11.08 -0.51 -13.59
C MET A 28 10.13 0.07 -12.54
N ARG A 29 10.05 -0.51 -11.34
CA ARG A 29 9.26 0.06 -10.25
C ARG A 29 9.84 1.39 -9.74
N ALA A 30 11.17 1.48 -9.58
CA ALA A 30 11.87 2.64 -9.03
C ALA A 30 11.78 3.87 -9.93
N PHE A 31 12.08 3.71 -11.22
CA PHE A 31 12.14 4.82 -12.15
C PHE A 31 10.86 4.98 -12.95
N LEU A 32 10.27 3.88 -13.43
CA LEU A 32 9.07 3.98 -14.26
C LEU A 32 7.82 4.06 -13.39
N MET A 33 7.52 3.09 -12.53
CA MET A 33 6.21 3.09 -11.85
C MET A 33 6.08 4.08 -10.68
N ASN A 34 7.17 4.45 -9.99
CA ASN A 34 7.06 5.48 -8.95
C ASN A 34 6.92 6.89 -9.56
N MET A 35 7.64 7.19 -10.64
CA MET A 35 7.53 8.49 -11.33
C MET A 35 6.27 8.56 -12.21
N PHE A 36 5.94 7.46 -12.88
CA PHE A 36 4.80 7.28 -13.77
C PHE A 36 3.83 6.24 -13.20
N ARG A 37 3.30 6.46 -12.00
CA ARG A 37 2.35 5.51 -11.37
C ARG A 37 1.07 5.37 -12.21
N TRP A 38 1.13 4.40 -13.11
CA TRP A 38 0.17 4.10 -14.17
C TRP A 38 -0.68 2.89 -13.78
N ASP A 39 -1.54 3.04 -12.77
CA ASP A 39 -2.52 2.00 -12.40
C ASP A 39 -3.78 2.06 -13.30
N GLY A 40 -3.60 2.26 -14.61
CA GLY A 40 -4.66 2.09 -15.61
C GLY A 40 -5.63 3.25 -15.85
N VAL A 41 -5.56 4.38 -15.12
CA VAL A 41 -6.31 5.63 -15.46
C VAL A 41 -5.53 6.92 -15.07
N LEU A 42 -4.23 6.86 -14.76
CA LEU A 42 -3.50 8.05 -14.36
C LEU A 42 -2.06 8.03 -14.88
N VAL A 43 -1.77 8.97 -15.75
CA VAL A 43 -0.45 9.27 -16.29
C VAL A 43 0.06 10.48 -15.50
N PHE A 44 1.29 10.43 -14.99
CA PHE A 44 2.02 11.47 -14.23
C PHE A 44 1.53 11.81 -12.81
N VAL A 45 2.37 11.50 -11.83
CA VAL A 45 2.13 11.86 -10.41
C VAL A 45 2.88 13.12 -9.99
N LEU A 46 3.92 13.54 -10.72
CA LEU A 46 4.57 14.83 -10.48
C LEU A 46 3.77 16.00 -11.08
N ILE A 47 2.97 15.74 -12.11
CA ILE A 47 2.02 16.65 -12.74
C ILE A 47 0.66 15.96 -12.62
N MET A 48 -0.09 16.14 -11.53
CA MET A 48 -1.41 15.52 -11.37
C MET A 48 -2.29 15.73 -12.61
N PRO A 49 -2.88 14.70 -13.25
CA PRO A 49 -4.20 14.84 -13.78
C PRO A 49 -5.15 14.19 -12.78
N HIS A 50 -5.78 15.02 -11.96
CA HIS A 50 -7.05 14.65 -11.36
C HIS A 50 -7.97 14.08 -12.46
N GLY A 51 -8.99 13.28 -12.14
CA GLY A 51 -10.05 12.98 -13.12
C GLY A 51 -10.60 14.26 -13.80
N GLY A 52 -10.50 15.41 -13.12
CA GLY A 52 -10.82 16.74 -13.66
C GLY A 52 -9.92 17.21 -14.79
N MET A 53 -8.63 16.83 -14.80
CA MET A 53 -7.70 17.19 -15.87
C MET A 53 -7.82 16.25 -17.07
N TRP A 54 -8.05 14.95 -16.87
CA TRP A 54 -8.43 14.05 -17.97
C TRP A 54 -9.72 14.48 -18.63
N ARG A 55 -10.70 14.91 -17.82
CA ARG A 55 -11.91 15.54 -18.33
C ARG A 55 -11.59 16.86 -19.04
N TRP A 56 -10.75 17.72 -18.49
CA TRP A 56 -10.40 19.00 -19.11
C TRP A 56 -9.75 18.77 -20.48
N ILE A 57 -8.81 17.82 -20.58
CA ILE A 57 -8.20 17.41 -21.85
C ILE A 57 -9.27 16.84 -22.79
N GLY A 58 -10.11 15.91 -22.32
CA GLY A 58 -11.18 15.33 -23.12
C GLY A 58 -12.20 16.37 -23.60
N GLN A 59 -12.54 17.35 -22.78
CA GLN A 59 -13.41 18.45 -23.12
C GLN A 59 -12.74 19.43 -24.09
N MET A 60 -11.45 19.72 -23.91
CA MET A 60 -10.67 20.55 -24.83
C MET A 60 -10.60 19.92 -26.22
N LEU A 61 -10.36 18.61 -26.29
CA LEU A 61 -10.36 17.86 -27.56
C LEU A 61 -11.77 17.77 -28.17
N PHE A 62 -12.78 17.40 -27.38
CA PHE A 62 -14.15 17.23 -27.86
C PHE A 62 -14.77 18.56 -28.31
N THR A 63 -14.64 19.62 -27.51
CA THR A 63 -15.12 20.97 -27.88
C THR A 63 -14.30 21.54 -29.04
N GLY A 64 -13.01 21.22 -29.15
CA GLY A 64 -12.18 21.57 -30.30
C GLY A 64 -12.64 20.91 -31.61
N CYS A 65 -13.11 19.65 -31.56
CA CYS A 65 -13.57 18.91 -32.74
C CYS A 65 -15.05 19.14 -33.08
N THR A 66 -15.91 19.38 -32.10
CA THR A 66 -17.39 19.40 -32.30
C THR A 66 -18.03 20.76 -32.05
N GLY A 67 -17.31 21.73 -31.47
CA GLY A 67 -17.85 23.04 -31.11
C GLY A 67 -18.88 23.04 -29.97
N VAL A 68 -19.24 21.86 -29.44
CA VAL A 68 -20.25 21.73 -28.38
C VAL A 68 -19.56 21.65 -27.01
N GLY A 69 -20.01 22.52 -26.10
CA GLY A 69 -19.59 22.50 -24.70
C GLY A 69 -20.42 21.51 -23.88
N HIS A 70 -19.77 20.65 -23.11
CA HIS A 70 -20.47 19.75 -22.21
C HIS A 70 -21.01 20.51 -20.99
N ALA A 71 -22.34 20.49 -20.77
CA ALA A 71 -22.99 21.13 -19.63
C ALA A 71 -22.71 20.37 -18.32
N ALA A 72 -21.62 20.74 -17.65
CA ALA A 72 -21.21 20.17 -16.38
C ALA A 72 -22.03 20.78 -15.23
N THR A 73 -22.94 20.02 -14.62
CA THR A 73 -23.53 20.41 -13.34
C THR A 73 -22.46 20.52 -12.25
N GLU A 74 -22.67 21.41 -11.27
CA GLU A 74 -21.77 21.58 -10.12
C GLU A 74 -21.53 20.25 -9.39
N ARG A 75 -22.60 19.44 -9.26
CA ARG A 75 -22.54 18.07 -8.73
C ARG A 75 -21.54 17.19 -9.48
N TYR A 76 -21.55 17.22 -10.81
CA TYR A 76 -20.65 16.41 -11.62
C TYR A 76 -19.20 16.90 -11.52
N ARG A 77 -18.97 18.22 -11.38
CA ARG A 77 -17.65 18.78 -11.10
C ARG A 77 -17.11 18.33 -9.75
N ALA A 78 -17.93 18.41 -8.69
CA ALA A 78 -17.57 17.93 -7.36
C ALA A 78 -17.26 16.42 -7.33
N PHE A 79 -18.05 15.60 -8.05
CA PHE A 79 -17.82 14.16 -8.16
C PHE A 79 -16.56 13.80 -8.93
N ILE A 80 -16.05 14.64 -9.83
CA ILE A 80 -14.83 14.35 -10.59
C ILE A 80 -13.59 14.90 -9.89
N THR A 81 -13.74 16.00 -9.15
CA THR A 81 -12.68 16.68 -8.39
C THR A 81 -12.56 16.15 -6.96
N TYR A 82 -13.28 15.08 -6.60
CA TYR A 82 -13.15 14.50 -5.27
C TYR A 82 -11.74 13.94 -5.04
N PRO A 83 -11.08 14.30 -3.92
CA PRO A 83 -9.77 13.77 -3.61
C PRO A 83 -9.86 12.28 -3.28
N ALA A 84 -8.94 11.52 -3.85
CA ALA A 84 -8.85 10.09 -3.60
C ALA A 84 -8.13 9.79 -2.28
N SER A 85 -8.58 8.76 -1.58
CA SER A 85 -7.88 8.22 -0.41
C SER A 85 -6.83 7.18 -0.80
N ILE A 86 -5.87 7.00 0.11
CA ILE A 86 -4.79 6.03 -0.03
C ILE A 86 -5.36 4.62 0.18
N ARG A 87 -5.07 3.72 -0.76
CA ARG A 87 -5.42 2.29 -0.66
C ARG A 87 -4.39 1.56 0.21
N TYR A 88 -4.54 1.66 1.52
CA TYR A 88 -3.62 1.01 2.48
C TYR A 88 -3.47 -0.52 2.32
N GLY A 89 -4.40 -1.22 1.66
CA GLY A 89 -4.22 -2.66 1.37
C GLY A 89 -3.20 -2.95 0.25
N ARG A 90 -3.01 -2.03 -0.70
CA ARG A 90 -2.15 -2.25 -1.89
C ARG A 90 -0.81 -1.55 -1.77
N GLU A 91 -0.84 -0.26 -1.44
CA GLU A 91 0.33 0.61 -1.52
C GLU A 91 1.50 0.18 -0.61
N PRO A 92 1.29 -0.02 0.71
CA PRO A 92 2.38 -0.48 1.57
C PRO A 92 2.82 -1.91 1.25
N GLY A 93 1.92 -2.75 0.72
CA GLY A 93 2.25 -4.11 0.27
C GLY A 93 3.29 -4.12 -0.86
N LEU A 94 3.20 -3.18 -1.80
CA LEU A 94 4.19 -3.03 -2.87
C LEU A 94 5.56 -2.57 -2.34
N VAL A 95 5.57 -1.67 -1.37
CA VAL A 95 6.80 -1.20 -0.71
C VAL A 95 7.47 -2.36 0.05
N LEU A 96 6.67 -3.13 0.80
CA LEU A 96 7.14 -4.31 1.53
C LEU A 96 7.66 -5.42 0.60
N LEU A 97 7.05 -5.60 -0.58
CA LEU A 97 7.54 -6.55 -1.59
C LEU A 97 8.94 -6.17 -2.09
N ILE A 98 9.18 -4.88 -2.36
CA ILE A 98 10.49 -4.43 -2.84
C ILE A 98 11.53 -4.47 -1.71
N LEU A 99 11.12 -4.21 -0.47
CA LEU A 99 11.96 -4.46 0.71
C LEU A 99 12.36 -5.93 0.80
N LEU A 100 11.41 -6.86 0.68
CA LEU A 100 11.68 -8.30 0.70
C LEU A 100 12.67 -8.70 -0.40
N ILE A 101 12.43 -8.28 -1.64
CA ILE A 101 13.31 -8.59 -2.78
C ILE A 101 14.71 -7.99 -2.57
N GLY A 102 14.79 -6.73 -2.16
CA GLY A 102 16.06 -6.02 -1.94
C GLY A 102 16.90 -6.67 -0.86
N VAL A 103 16.28 -7.06 0.26
CA VAL A 103 16.98 -7.76 1.35
C VAL A 103 17.34 -9.19 0.94
N ALA A 104 16.41 -9.97 0.37
CA ALA A 104 16.64 -11.36 -0.03
C ALA A 104 17.82 -11.51 -1.01
N PHE A 105 17.90 -10.66 -2.03
CA PHE A 105 18.98 -10.72 -3.04
C PHE A 105 20.23 -9.91 -2.68
N SER A 106 20.28 -9.23 -1.53
CA SER A 106 21.41 -8.38 -1.13
C SER A 106 22.76 -9.10 -1.13
N VAL A 107 22.78 -10.38 -0.71
CA VAL A 107 24.00 -11.21 -0.65
C VAL A 107 24.35 -11.82 -2.00
N VAL A 108 23.34 -12.14 -2.83
CA VAL A 108 23.54 -12.81 -4.13
C VAL A 108 23.90 -11.82 -5.23
N ALA A 109 23.24 -10.66 -5.23
CA ALA A 109 23.37 -9.60 -6.22
C ALA A 109 23.42 -8.24 -5.50
N PRO A 110 24.61 -7.76 -5.09
CA PRO A 110 24.74 -6.55 -4.26
C PRO A 110 24.23 -5.28 -4.95
N LEU A 111 24.16 -5.29 -6.28
CA LEU A 111 23.58 -4.22 -7.09
C LEU A 111 22.07 -4.05 -6.88
N MET A 112 21.35 -5.07 -6.38
CA MET A 112 19.92 -4.97 -6.05
C MET A 112 19.65 -3.95 -4.94
N THR A 113 20.54 -3.88 -3.95
CA THR A 113 20.40 -3.03 -2.76
C THR A 113 20.32 -1.54 -3.07
N PRO A 114 21.24 -0.93 -3.86
CA PRO A 114 21.14 0.48 -4.21
C PRO A 114 19.89 0.80 -5.03
N PHE A 115 19.43 -0.09 -5.91
CA PHE A 115 18.19 0.14 -6.66
C PHE A 115 16.93 0.01 -5.78
N ALA A 116 16.91 -0.92 -4.83
CA ALA A 116 15.84 -1.01 -3.84
C ALA A 116 15.81 0.25 -2.95
N LEU A 117 16.98 0.77 -2.54
CA LEU A 117 17.08 2.01 -1.77
C LEU A 117 16.61 3.22 -2.59
N ALA A 118 16.98 3.30 -3.87
CA ALA A 118 16.49 4.33 -4.78
C ALA A 118 14.95 4.28 -4.92
N TYR A 119 14.36 3.07 -4.98
CA TYR A 119 12.90 2.91 -4.93
C TYR A 119 12.31 3.48 -3.63
N MET A 120 12.90 3.17 -2.46
CA MET A 120 12.39 3.70 -1.18
C MET A 120 12.53 5.22 -1.09
N ALA A 121 13.64 5.78 -1.55
CA ALA A 121 13.88 7.22 -1.56
C ALA A 121 12.86 7.95 -2.45
N THR A 122 12.66 7.47 -3.68
CA THR A 122 11.68 8.04 -4.60
C THR A 122 10.26 7.89 -4.08
N SER A 123 9.90 6.73 -3.53
CA SER A 123 8.60 6.48 -2.89
C SER A 123 8.37 7.42 -1.72
N TRP A 124 9.37 7.68 -0.89
CA TRP A 124 9.25 8.60 0.24
C TRP A 124 8.90 10.02 -0.20
N VAL A 125 9.60 10.55 -1.22
CA VAL A 125 9.32 11.91 -1.75
C VAL A 125 7.91 11.97 -2.34
N VAL A 126 7.54 11.01 -3.18
CA VAL A 126 6.23 10.96 -3.84
C VAL A 126 5.10 10.86 -2.82
N TRP A 127 5.20 9.92 -1.86
CA TRP A 127 4.15 9.73 -0.86
C TRP A 127 4.02 10.91 0.09
N ARG A 128 5.14 11.55 0.45
CA ARG A 128 5.11 12.77 1.26
C ARG A 128 4.32 13.88 0.55
N TYR A 129 4.57 14.09 -0.74
CA TYR A 129 3.81 15.06 -1.52
C TYR A 129 2.32 14.69 -1.59
N GLN A 130 2.01 13.43 -1.87
CA GLN A 130 0.62 12.97 -1.97
C GLN A 130 -0.15 13.12 -0.66
N ILE A 131 0.44 12.77 0.48
CA ILE A 131 -0.21 12.85 1.79
C ILE A 131 -0.50 14.32 2.17
N ILE A 132 0.36 15.26 1.79
CA ILE A 132 0.22 16.68 2.16
C ILE A 132 -0.75 17.41 1.23
N TYR A 133 -0.67 17.18 -0.09
CA TYR A 133 -1.33 18.05 -1.07
C TYR A 133 -2.49 17.41 -1.85
N VAL A 134 -2.59 16.07 -1.88
CA VAL A 134 -3.48 15.38 -2.85
C VAL A 134 -4.49 14.49 -2.16
N CYS A 135 -4.03 13.64 -1.25
CA CYS A 135 -4.82 12.58 -0.67
C CYS A 135 -5.56 13.07 0.57
N VAL A 136 -6.86 12.76 0.65
CA VAL A 136 -7.66 12.94 1.85
C VAL A 136 -7.81 11.60 2.56
N ARG A 137 -7.57 11.58 3.87
CA ARG A 137 -7.73 10.38 4.70
C ARG A 137 -9.21 10.09 4.90
N CYS A 138 -9.68 8.92 4.45
CA CYS A 138 -11.08 8.50 4.66
C CYS A 138 -11.35 8.00 6.08
N TYR A 139 -10.32 7.60 6.81
CA TYR A 139 -10.42 7.11 8.17
C TYR A 139 -9.16 7.47 8.94
N GLU A 140 -9.29 7.63 10.26
CA GLU A 140 -8.18 7.85 11.19
C GLU A 140 -7.98 6.56 12.00
N SER A 141 -6.89 5.84 11.73
CA SER A 141 -6.59 4.58 12.43
C SER A 141 -5.69 4.75 13.64
N GLY A 142 -5.18 5.97 13.90
CA GLY A 142 -4.30 6.25 15.04
C GLY A 142 -2.98 5.48 15.02
N GLY A 143 -2.53 5.02 13.84
CA GLY A 143 -1.26 4.29 13.70
C GLY A 143 -1.34 2.78 13.99
N ARG A 144 -2.53 2.21 14.20
CA ARG A 144 -2.72 0.77 14.46
C ARG A 144 -2.09 -0.16 13.41
N MET A 145 -1.91 0.32 12.18
CA MET A 145 -1.26 -0.43 11.09
C MET A 145 0.23 -0.68 11.31
N TRP A 146 0.90 0.08 12.19
CA TRP A 146 2.34 -0.05 12.41
C TRP A 146 2.74 -1.45 12.92
N THR A 147 1.96 -2.03 13.83
CA THR A 147 2.25 -3.37 14.39
C THR A 147 2.18 -4.44 13.31
N LEU A 148 1.27 -4.30 12.35
CA LEU A 148 1.18 -5.18 11.17
C LEU A 148 2.45 -5.07 10.31
N TYR A 149 2.87 -3.84 9.95
CA TYR A 149 4.06 -3.65 9.12
C TYR A 149 5.33 -4.14 9.81
N PHE A 150 5.47 -3.88 11.11
CA PHE A 150 6.60 -4.39 11.90
C PHE A 150 6.66 -5.92 11.88
N LYS A 151 5.52 -6.60 12.04
CA LYS A 151 5.44 -8.07 11.94
C LYS A 151 5.86 -8.56 10.56
N ILE A 152 5.38 -7.93 9.48
CA ILE A 152 5.74 -8.29 8.10
C ILE A 152 7.25 -8.06 7.84
N ILE A 153 7.81 -6.95 8.31
CA ILE A 153 9.25 -6.65 8.17
C ILE A 153 10.11 -7.72 8.86
N ASN A 154 9.71 -8.15 10.07
CA ASN A 154 10.40 -9.26 10.76
C ASN A 154 10.30 -10.58 9.97
N TRP A 155 9.15 -10.87 9.37
CA TRP A 155 9.01 -12.01 8.45
C TRP A 155 9.89 -11.89 7.21
N CYS A 156 10.01 -10.71 6.61
CA CYS A 156 10.94 -10.47 5.51
C CYS A 156 12.39 -10.73 5.92
N LEU A 157 12.78 -10.33 7.14
CA LEU A 157 14.12 -10.58 7.68
C LEU A 157 14.34 -12.07 7.95
N ALA A 158 13.36 -12.79 8.49
CA ALA A 158 13.44 -14.23 8.68
C ALA A 158 13.58 -14.97 7.34
N LEU A 159 12.78 -14.57 6.33
CA LEU A 159 12.89 -15.11 4.97
C LEU A 159 14.26 -14.85 4.34
N PHE A 160 14.85 -13.68 4.58
CA PHE A 160 16.22 -13.38 4.15
C PHE A 160 17.25 -14.34 4.75
N VAL A 161 17.17 -14.61 6.06
CA VAL A 161 18.09 -15.54 6.72
C VAL A 161 17.93 -16.97 6.20
N VAL A 162 16.68 -17.43 6.01
CA VAL A 162 16.42 -18.75 5.41
C VAL A 162 16.97 -18.83 3.97
N PHE A 163 16.73 -17.79 3.18
CA PHE A 163 17.17 -17.75 1.78
C PHE A 163 18.70 -17.73 1.65
N THR A 164 19.38 -16.93 2.48
CA THR A 164 20.85 -16.88 2.51
C THR A 164 21.46 -18.19 3.00
N ALA A 165 20.89 -18.80 4.04
CA ALA A 165 21.31 -20.12 4.50
C ALA A 165 21.15 -21.19 3.41
N CYS A 166 20.00 -21.21 2.72
CA CYS A 166 19.76 -22.10 1.58
C CYS A 166 20.82 -21.91 0.48
N ASN A 167 21.17 -20.67 0.15
CA ASN A 167 22.20 -20.38 -0.86
C ASN A 167 23.59 -20.93 -0.45
N PHE A 168 23.99 -20.75 0.80
CA PHE A 168 25.27 -21.26 1.30
C PHE A 168 25.33 -22.79 1.35
N LEU A 169 24.25 -23.45 1.76
CA LEU A 169 24.15 -24.92 1.76
C LEU A 169 24.29 -25.49 0.35
N LEU A 170 23.62 -24.89 -0.64
CA LEU A 170 23.72 -25.33 -2.05
C LEU A 170 25.12 -25.14 -2.63
N LYS A 171 25.89 -24.17 -2.14
CA LYS A 171 27.29 -23.93 -2.53
C LYS A 171 28.31 -24.76 -1.74
N LYS A 172 27.87 -25.75 -0.95
CA LYS A 172 28.71 -26.59 -0.06
C LYS A 172 29.41 -25.81 1.07
N ALA A 173 28.96 -24.58 1.38
CA ALA A 173 29.47 -23.76 2.47
C ALA A 173 28.67 -24.02 3.77
N ASN A 174 28.74 -25.26 4.26
CA ASN A 174 27.84 -25.75 5.31
C ASN A 174 27.97 -25.00 6.64
N ILE A 175 29.20 -24.65 7.04
CA ILE A 175 29.45 -23.92 8.30
C ILE A 175 28.78 -22.54 8.28
N GLN A 176 28.90 -21.82 7.16
CA GLN A 176 28.27 -20.50 6.99
C GLN A 176 26.75 -20.60 6.94
N GLY A 177 26.20 -21.63 6.28
CA GLY A 177 24.76 -21.89 6.25
C GLY A 177 24.16 -22.18 7.63
N VAL A 178 24.85 -23.00 8.43
CA VAL A 178 24.41 -23.30 9.81
C VAL A 178 24.47 -22.07 10.70
N LEU A 179 25.56 -21.29 10.63
CA LEU A 179 25.67 -20.02 11.37
C LEU A 179 24.57 -19.02 10.99
N ALA A 180 24.21 -18.94 9.71
CA ALA A 180 23.09 -18.12 9.26
C ALA A 180 21.78 -18.59 9.91
N LEU A 181 21.49 -19.90 9.92
CA LEU A 181 20.28 -20.43 10.56
C LEU A 181 20.23 -20.18 12.08
N CYS A 182 21.38 -20.13 12.76
CA CYS A 182 21.44 -19.77 14.18
C CYS A 182 20.91 -18.35 14.48
N LEU A 183 20.85 -17.44 13.49
CA LEU A 183 20.26 -16.10 13.67
C LEU A 183 18.71 -16.11 13.68
N LEU A 184 18.06 -17.13 13.11
CA LEU A 184 16.59 -17.21 13.10
C LEU A 184 15.94 -17.15 14.48
N PRO A 185 16.33 -17.98 15.47
CA PRO A 185 15.72 -17.90 16.80
C PRO A 185 15.92 -16.54 17.45
N ALA A 186 17.03 -15.84 17.18
CA ALA A 186 17.25 -14.48 17.69
C ALA A 186 16.25 -13.48 17.11
N ILE A 187 15.94 -13.56 15.81
CA ILE A 187 14.94 -12.71 15.14
C ILE A 187 13.55 -12.98 15.72
N PHE A 188 13.15 -14.25 15.87
CA PHE A 188 11.85 -14.60 16.45
C PHE A 188 11.74 -14.17 17.91
N PHE A 189 12.80 -14.36 18.70
CA PHE A 189 12.84 -13.89 20.08
C PHE A 189 12.69 -12.37 20.15
N PHE A 190 13.43 -11.62 19.33
CA PHE A 190 13.31 -10.17 19.25
C PHE A 190 11.89 -9.73 18.88
N ALA A 191 11.32 -10.31 17.81
CA ALA A 191 9.96 -9.99 17.37
C ALA A 191 8.93 -10.27 18.47
N HIS A 192 9.06 -11.39 19.20
CA HIS A 192 8.19 -11.75 20.30
C HIS A 192 8.32 -10.80 21.49
N ARG A 193 9.54 -10.39 21.85
CA ARG A 193 9.77 -9.40 22.92
C ARG A 193 9.17 -8.04 22.55
N CYS A 194 9.31 -7.62 21.30
CA CYS A 194 8.68 -6.40 20.80
C CYS A 194 7.15 -6.48 20.83
N SER A 195 6.55 -7.58 20.38
CA SER A 195 5.08 -7.72 20.40
C SER A 195 4.53 -7.69 21.83
N LEU A 196 5.17 -8.40 22.76
CA LEU A 196 4.76 -8.39 24.17
C LEU A 196 4.84 -6.99 24.80
N ARG A 197 5.81 -6.17 24.39
CA ARG A 197 6.06 -4.85 24.98
C ARG A 197 5.22 -3.73 24.36
N PHE A 198 4.96 -3.80 23.05
CA PHE A 198 4.42 -2.68 22.28
C PHE A 198 3.01 -2.91 21.74
N ASP A 199 2.56 -4.16 21.50
CA ASP A 199 1.24 -4.38 20.88
C ASP A 199 0.10 -3.90 21.80
N ALA A 200 0.19 -4.17 23.12
CA ALA A 200 -0.82 -3.75 24.09
C ALA A 200 -1.03 -2.22 24.14
N ALA A 201 0.05 -1.45 23.95
CA ALA A 201 0.01 0.01 23.97
C ALA A 201 -0.62 0.60 22.71
N VAL A 202 -0.64 -0.14 21.60
CA VAL A 202 -1.23 0.29 20.33
C VAL A 202 -2.70 -0.11 20.24
N GLU A 203 -3.08 -1.26 20.80
CA GLU A 203 -4.46 -1.75 20.79
C GLU A 203 -5.37 -1.01 21.76
N SER A 204 -4.84 -0.64 22.93
CA SER A 204 -5.61 -0.02 24.00
C SER A 204 -5.05 1.35 24.37
N MET A 205 -5.93 2.35 24.46
CA MET A 205 -5.55 3.66 24.98
C MET A 205 -5.39 3.57 26.50
N PRO A 206 -4.28 4.06 27.08
CA PRO A 206 -4.09 3.95 28.52
C PRO A 206 -5.05 4.88 29.26
N LEU A 207 -5.56 4.42 30.42
CA LEU A 207 -6.60 5.12 31.18
C LEU A 207 -6.19 6.52 31.63
N TRP A 208 -4.92 6.73 31.97
CA TRP A 208 -4.41 8.04 32.38
C TRP A 208 -4.50 9.07 31.23
N LEU A 209 -4.29 8.64 29.98
CA LEU A 209 -4.45 9.48 28.81
C LEU A 209 -5.93 9.78 28.55
N ALA A 210 -6.80 8.79 28.78
CA ALA A 210 -8.26 8.99 28.71
C ALA A 210 -8.77 9.98 29.75
N HIS A 211 -8.17 9.96 30.95
CA HIS A 211 -8.50 10.89 32.03
C HIS A 211 -8.00 12.32 31.74
N ALA A 212 -6.82 12.46 31.13
CA ALA A 212 -6.25 13.76 30.77
C ALA A 212 -6.87 14.37 29.50
N ALA A 213 -7.46 13.55 28.63
CA ALA A 213 -8.11 14.02 27.41
C ALA A 213 -9.36 14.86 27.73
N PRO A 214 -9.62 15.94 26.96
CA PRO A 214 -10.84 16.72 27.14
C PRO A 214 -12.08 15.86 26.88
N ARG A 215 -13.14 16.11 27.65
CA ARG A 215 -14.44 15.45 27.40
C ARG A 215 -14.95 15.89 26.03
N MET A 216 -15.06 14.94 25.10
CA MET A 216 -15.65 15.16 23.78
C MET A 216 -17.05 14.55 23.78
N GLU A 217 -18.06 15.38 23.52
CA GLU A 217 -19.39 14.91 23.17
C GLU A 217 -19.46 14.76 21.65
N VAL A 218 -19.76 13.55 21.19
CA VAL A 218 -19.96 13.27 19.76
C VAL A 218 -21.43 13.45 19.46
N ASP A 219 -21.77 14.26 18.46
CA ASP A 219 -23.15 14.40 18.00
C ASP A 219 -23.69 13.01 17.62
N PRO A 220 -24.82 12.56 18.21
CA PRO A 220 -25.43 11.27 17.86
C PRO A 220 -25.69 11.08 16.37
N GLN A 221 -25.86 12.18 15.61
CA GLN A 221 -26.05 12.13 14.15
C GLN A 221 -24.84 11.60 13.38
N VAL A 222 -23.65 11.56 14.00
CA VAL A 222 -22.45 10.98 13.41
C VAL A 222 -22.63 9.48 13.12
N TYR A 223 -23.36 8.77 13.97
CA TYR A 223 -23.63 7.33 13.82
C TYR A 223 -24.85 7.03 12.94
N VAL A 224 -25.66 8.04 12.65
CA VAL A 224 -26.83 7.90 11.77
C VAL A 224 -26.36 7.99 10.33
N ALA A 225 -26.76 7.01 9.50
CA ALA A 225 -26.48 7.04 8.07
C ALA A 225 -26.95 8.39 7.47
N PRO A 226 -26.18 9.03 6.57
CA PRO A 226 -26.50 10.37 6.07
C PRO A 226 -27.93 10.50 5.52
N ALA A 227 -28.45 9.43 4.91
CA ALA A 227 -29.81 9.37 4.36
C ALA A 227 -30.94 9.34 5.40
N LEU A 228 -30.63 9.00 6.66
CA LEU A 228 -31.58 8.87 7.76
C LEU A 228 -31.57 10.07 8.72
N ARG A 229 -30.70 11.06 8.48
CA ARG A 229 -30.63 12.28 9.32
C ARG A 229 -31.89 13.14 9.16
N PRO A 230 -32.36 13.82 10.21
CA PRO A 230 -33.52 14.72 10.09
C PRO A 230 -33.22 15.83 9.08
N GLY A 231 -34.13 16.04 8.11
CA GLY A 231 -33.94 17.02 7.04
C GLY A 231 -33.09 16.56 5.85
N ALA A 232 -32.63 15.30 5.85
CA ALA A 232 -31.89 14.69 4.75
C ALA A 232 -32.72 14.69 3.44
N ARG A 233 -32.31 15.48 2.45
CA ARG A 233 -32.88 15.48 1.09
C ARG A 233 -31.79 15.35 0.03
N GLY A 234 -32.02 14.49 -0.95
CA GLY A 234 -31.14 14.35 -2.10
C GLY A 234 -29.95 13.40 -1.89
N TRP A 235 -28.79 13.80 -2.40
CA TRP A 235 -27.58 12.99 -2.48
C TRP A 235 -26.55 13.40 -1.43
N PHE A 236 -25.93 12.43 -0.75
CA PHE A 236 -24.94 12.66 0.30
C PHE A 236 -23.55 12.26 -0.17
N PHE A 237 -22.64 13.23 -0.27
CA PHE A 237 -21.25 13.01 -0.64
C PHE A 237 -20.49 12.15 0.38
N GLU A 238 -20.97 12.08 1.63
CA GLU A 238 -20.37 11.30 2.72
C GLU A 238 -20.68 9.80 2.65
N SER A 239 -21.76 9.43 1.97
CA SER A 239 -22.20 8.03 1.90
C SER A 239 -21.17 7.19 1.15
N GLY A 240 -20.68 6.13 1.79
CA GLY A 240 -19.75 5.19 1.18
C GLY A 240 -18.29 5.66 1.11
N LYS A 241 -17.92 6.87 1.58
CA LYS A 241 -16.54 7.38 1.52
C LYS A 241 -15.47 6.40 2.04
N ALA A 242 -15.76 5.68 3.13
CA ALA A 242 -14.84 4.68 3.70
C ALA A 242 -14.69 3.42 2.82
N TRP A 243 -15.72 3.11 2.03
CA TRP A 243 -15.83 1.91 1.20
C TRP A 243 -15.60 2.19 -0.30
N VAL A 244 -15.37 3.46 -0.67
CA VAL A 244 -15.03 3.86 -2.04
C VAL A 244 -13.81 3.05 -2.50
N ARG A 245 -13.97 2.35 -3.62
CA ARG A 245 -12.96 1.47 -4.26
C ARG A 245 -12.74 0.10 -3.61
N TRP A 246 -13.60 -0.33 -2.69
CA TRP A 246 -13.60 -1.68 -2.13
C TRP A 246 -14.66 -2.61 -2.75
N GLY A 247 -15.30 -2.21 -3.85
CA GLY A 247 -16.33 -3.02 -4.53
C GLY A 247 -17.67 -3.10 -3.79
N VAL A 248 -17.81 -2.46 -2.64
CA VAL A 248 -19.07 -2.36 -1.90
C VAL A 248 -19.97 -1.33 -2.58
N PRO A 249 -21.24 -1.66 -2.90
CA PRO A 249 -22.16 -0.71 -3.47
C PRO A 249 -22.35 0.50 -2.54
N MET A 250 -22.25 1.71 -3.08
CA MET A 250 -22.38 2.96 -2.30
C MET A 250 -23.78 3.17 -1.71
N PHE A 251 -24.76 2.38 -2.16
CA PHE A 251 -26.16 2.46 -1.76
C PHE A 251 -26.62 1.07 -1.36
N GLY A 252 -27.17 0.93 -0.16
CA GLY A 252 -28.16 -0.12 0.09
C GLY A 252 -29.40 0.27 -0.70
N GLU A 253 -29.96 -0.66 -1.48
CA GLU A 253 -31.24 -0.46 -2.13
C GLU A 253 -32.25 0.04 -1.08
N ARG A 254 -32.95 1.15 -1.36
CA ARG A 254 -34.11 1.48 -0.53
C ARG A 254 -35.06 0.31 -0.66
N PRO A 255 -35.59 -0.26 0.43
CA PRO A 255 -36.76 -1.12 0.28
C PRO A 255 -37.81 -0.26 -0.43
N GLU A 256 -38.24 -0.71 -1.61
CA GLU A 256 -39.28 -0.03 -2.37
C GLU A 256 -40.42 0.29 -1.40
N ARG A 257 -40.75 1.58 -1.33
CA ARG A 257 -41.91 2.02 -0.58
C ARG A 257 -43.10 1.39 -1.28
N ARG A 258 -43.56 0.23 -0.79
CA ARG A 258 -44.85 -0.35 -1.16
C ARG A 258 -45.89 0.70 -0.74
N GLU A 259 -46.27 1.52 -1.70
CA GLU A 259 -47.48 2.32 -1.58
C GLU A 259 -48.63 1.33 -1.33
N LYS A 260 -49.35 1.57 -0.24
CA LYS A 260 -50.60 0.90 0.07
C LYS A 260 -51.72 1.54 -0.73
#